data_AF-A0A8H7XM71-F1
#
_entry.id   AF-A0A8H7XM71-F1
#
_cell.length_a   1.000
_cell.length_b   1.000
_cell.length_c   1.000
_cell.angle_alpha   90.00
_cell.angle_beta   90.00
_cell.angle_gamma   90.00
#
_symmetry.space_group_name_H-M   'P 1'
#
loop_
_entity.id
_entity.type
_entity.pdbx_description
1 polymer ?
#
loop_
_entity_poly.entity_id
_entity_poly.type
_entity_poly.pdbx_seq_one_letter_code
_entity_poly.pdbx_strand_id
1 'polypeptide(L)'
;MQAFGLRVTFPYESGTDYDFDKRIAFWDSPDTIKWFKNHGYALYRRSGYAGEETITFPVFPSDATNDFVEANYPYAHHDLRTADPDEGYERDPPLLAQESTGKIAFAQDSLKRHVAIKLVRDDTEEYRVLRFLSQQSMDVLKANCIIPVLDLLPIEGFWFAVMPRWGTAIYRPAPKNLFETIDIIHAWLKV
;
A
#
# COMPACT_ATOMS: atom_id res chain seq x y z
N MET A 1 -7.59 27.47 -12.90
CA MET A 1 -6.83 26.63 -13.85
C MET A 1 -6.02 25.65 -13.02
N GLN A 2 -6.41 24.38 -12.98
CA GLN A 2 -5.66 23.33 -12.27
C GLN A 2 -4.47 22.94 -13.15
N ALA A 3 -3.25 23.17 -12.67
CA ALA A 3 -2.07 22.52 -13.23
C ALA A 3 -2.16 21.03 -12.85
N PHE A 4 -2.52 20.18 -13.81
CA PHE A 4 -2.36 18.74 -13.65
C PHE A 4 -0.86 18.46 -13.49
N GLY A 5 -0.43 18.22 -12.25
CA GLY A 5 0.99 18.28 -11.87
C GLY A 5 1.81 17.02 -12.20
N LEU A 6 1.15 15.91 -12.52
CA LEU A 6 1.77 14.65 -12.89
C LEU A 6 1.05 14.04 -14.09
N ARG A 7 1.84 13.44 -14.99
CA ARG A 7 1.34 12.76 -16.19
C ARG A 7 1.96 11.37 -16.29
N VAL A 8 1.11 10.38 -16.54
CA VAL A 8 1.53 9.01 -16.84
C VAL A 8 1.85 8.93 -18.33
N THR A 9 3.08 8.50 -18.67
CA THR A 9 3.60 8.50 -20.06
C THR A 9 3.86 7.11 -20.62
N PHE A 10 3.52 6.07 -19.87
CA PHE A 10 3.68 4.68 -20.25
C PHE A 10 2.30 4.00 -20.41
N PRO A 11 2.20 2.93 -21.22
CA PRO A 11 0.99 2.12 -21.29
C PRO A 11 0.57 1.60 -19.92
N TYR A 12 -0.66 1.94 -19.52
CA TYR A 12 -1.25 1.45 -18.28
C TYR A 12 -2.47 0.59 -18.61
N GLU A 13 -2.28 -0.71 -18.52
CA GLU A 13 -3.34 -1.71 -18.68
C GLU A 13 -3.48 -2.54 -17.40
N SER A 14 -4.73 -2.86 -17.04
CA SER A 14 -4.99 -3.72 -15.89
C SER A 14 -4.50 -5.15 -16.18
N GLY A 15 -3.93 -5.81 -15.16
CA GLY A 15 -3.45 -7.20 -15.29
C GLY A 15 -2.21 -7.45 -16.14
N THR A 16 -1.55 -6.43 -16.71
CA THR A 16 -0.31 -6.62 -17.49
C THR A 16 0.94 -6.12 -16.77
N ASP A 17 2.01 -6.93 -16.84
CA ASP A 17 3.33 -6.65 -16.24
C ASP A 17 4.30 -5.96 -17.22
N TYR A 18 3.84 -5.65 -18.44
CA TYR A 18 4.61 -4.89 -19.41
C TYR A 18 5.01 -3.51 -18.86
N ASP A 19 6.23 -3.06 -19.21
CA ASP A 19 6.80 -1.75 -18.87
C ASP A 19 7.10 -1.51 -17.38
N PHE A 20 7.40 -2.56 -16.62
CA PHE A 20 7.81 -2.48 -15.21
C PHE A 20 8.87 -1.40 -14.95
N ASP A 21 9.95 -1.35 -15.73
CA ASP A 21 11.01 -0.34 -15.60
C ASP A 21 10.49 1.10 -15.73
N LYS A 22 9.57 1.36 -16.66
CA LYS A 22 9.00 2.70 -16.86
C LYS A 22 8.08 3.08 -15.70
N ARG A 23 7.36 2.12 -15.14
CA ARG A 23 6.51 2.31 -13.97
C ARG A 23 7.34 2.63 -12.73
N ILE A 24 8.42 1.88 -12.50
CA ILE A 24 9.36 2.17 -11.42
C ILE A 24 10.02 3.54 -11.61
N ALA A 25 10.48 3.86 -12.83
CA ALA A 25 11.04 5.16 -13.15
C ALA A 25 10.06 6.31 -12.91
N PHE A 26 8.76 6.12 -13.16
CA PHE A 26 7.73 7.09 -12.82
C PHE A 26 7.67 7.33 -11.31
N TRP A 27 7.56 6.28 -10.51
CA TRP A 27 7.49 6.42 -9.05
C TRP A 27 8.75 7.01 -8.42
N ASP A 28 9.93 6.70 -8.97
CA ASP A 28 11.22 7.22 -8.50
C ASP A 28 11.57 8.60 -9.07
N SER A 29 10.77 9.12 -10.01
CA SER A 29 11.04 10.43 -10.59
C SER A 29 10.99 11.53 -9.53
N PRO A 30 11.91 12.53 -9.59
CA PRO A 30 11.91 13.65 -8.67
C PRO A 30 10.57 14.39 -8.60
N ASP A 31 9.86 14.48 -9.72
CA ASP A 31 8.55 15.12 -9.81
C ASP A 31 7.49 14.35 -9.04
N THR A 32 7.45 13.02 -9.17
CA THR A 32 6.50 12.18 -8.42
C THR A 32 6.77 12.21 -6.93
N ILE A 33 8.02 12.08 -6.51
CA ILE A 33 8.43 12.19 -5.10
C ILE A 33 8.02 13.56 -4.52
N LYS A 34 8.32 14.65 -5.25
CA LYS A 34 7.97 16.02 -4.82
C LYS A 34 6.46 16.21 -4.75
N TRP A 35 5.73 15.68 -5.71
CA TRP A 35 4.27 15.79 -5.75
C TRP A 35 3.63 15.09 -4.55
N PHE A 36 4.03 13.86 -4.22
CA PHE A 36 3.50 13.16 -3.04
C PHE A 36 3.88 13.87 -1.74
N LYS A 37 5.11 14.38 -1.65
CA LYS A 37 5.54 15.16 -0.49
C LYS A 37 4.65 16.39 -0.27
N ASN A 38 4.26 17.08 -1.34
CA ASN A 38 3.34 18.22 -1.26
C ASN A 38 1.91 17.82 -0.86
N HIS A 39 1.53 16.55 -1.04
CA HIS A 39 0.24 15.99 -0.61
C HIS A 39 0.33 15.30 0.76
N GLY A 40 1.45 15.45 1.49
CA GLY A 40 1.61 14.89 2.84
C GLY A 40 2.04 13.43 2.89
N TYR A 41 2.57 12.89 1.78
CA TYR A 41 3.02 11.51 1.66
C TYR A 41 4.53 11.43 1.38
N ALA A 42 5.24 10.63 2.17
CA ALA A 42 6.63 10.28 1.95
C ALA A 42 6.72 8.87 1.34
N LEU A 43 6.96 8.79 0.03
CA LEU A 43 7.14 7.50 -0.66
C LEU A 43 8.31 6.72 -0.07
N TYR A 44 8.15 5.41 0.07
CA TYR A 44 9.22 4.49 0.47
C TYR A 44 10.41 4.59 -0.49
N ARG A 45 11.60 4.30 0.03
CA ARG A 45 12.81 4.17 -0.79
C ARG A 45 12.87 2.77 -1.38
N ARG A 46 13.41 2.65 -2.59
CA ARG A 46 13.73 1.37 -3.22
C ARG A 46 15.22 1.05 -3.00
N SER A 47 15.53 -0.17 -2.55
CA SER A 47 16.92 -0.62 -2.32
C SER A 47 17.52 -1.39 -3.51
N GLY A 48 16.72 -1.73 -4.51
CA GLY A 48 17.17 -2.44 -5.70
C GLY A 48 16.17 -3.50 -6.15
N TYR A 49 16.58 -4.25 -7.17
CA TYR A 49 15.84 -5.38 -7.72
C TYR A 49 16.27 -6.67 -7.03
N ALA A 50 15.32 -7.41 -6.47
CA ALA A 50 15.53 -8.81 -6.10
C ALA A 50 14.79 -9.67 -7.13
N GLY A 51 15.46 -9.99 -8.23
CA GLY A 51 14.84 -10.68 -9.37
C GLY A 51 13.82 -9.79 -10.09
N GLU A 52 12.56 -10.22 -10.16
CA GLU A 52 11.45 -9.53 -10.82
C GLU A 52 10.69 -8.56 -9.89
N GLU A 53 11.14 -8.40 -8.65
CA GLU A 53 10.45 -7.58 -7.64
C GLU A 53 11.29 -6.40 -7.18
N THR A 54 10.60 -5.31 -6.86
CA THR A 54 11.23 -4.16 -6.22
C THR A 54 11.16 -4.29 -4.71
N ILE A 55 12.31 -4.19 -4.05
CA ILE A 55 12.35 -4.10 -2.58
C ILE A 55 12.21 -2.63 -2.18
N THR A 56 11.21 -2.34 -1.34
CA THR A 56 10.96 -1.00 -0.80
C THR A 56 10.99 -0.98 0.73
N PHE A 57 11.43 0.14 1.30
CA PHE A 57 11.53 0.34 2.75
C PHE A 57 11.10 1.75 3.17
N PRO A 58 10.56 1.94 4.40
CA PRO A 58 10.12 3.24 4.90
C PRO A 58 11.23 4.31 4.87
N VAL A 59 10.85 5.56 4.57
CA VAL A 59 11.79 6.70 4.61
C VAL A 59 12.15 7.07 6.04
N PHE A 60 11.14 7.09 6.90
CA PHE A 60 11.32 7.35 8.32
C PHE A 60 11.26 6.02 9.05
N PRO A 61 12.20 5.74 9.95
CA PRO A 61 12.01 4.64 10.88
C PRO A 61 10.65 4.83 11.57
N SER A 62 9.87 3.75 11.70
CA SER A 62 8.70 3.77 12.59
C SER A 62 9.20 4.25 13.95
N ASP A 63 8.45 5.11 14.65
CA ASP A 63 8.86 5.65 15.95
C ASP A 63 9.06 4.47 16.93
N ALA A 64 10.30 3.98 17.00
CA ALA A 64 10.70 2.70 17.55
C ALA A 64 10.91 2.77 19.05
N THR A 65 9.93 3.30 19.79
CA THR A 65 9.87 3.06 21.24
C THR A 65 9.23 1.71 21.54
N ASN A 66 8.39 1.20 20.63
CA ASN A 66 7.70 -0.07 20.80
C ASN A 66 8.08 -1.03 19.66
N ASP A 67 8.59 -2.21 20.04
CA ASP A 67 8.85 -3.35 19.15
C ASP A 67 7.61 -3.81 18.37
N PHE A 68 6.42 -3.45 18.85
CA PHE A 68 5.12 -3.89 18.35
C PHE A 68 4.11 -2.74 18.42
N VAL A 69 3.38 -2.54 17.31
CA VAL A 69 2.26 -1.60 17.21
C VAL A 69 0.99 -2.42 17.03
N GLU A 70 0.08 -2.33 18.01
CA GLU A 70 -1.24 -2.99 17.98
C GLU A 70 -2.07 -2.50 16.79
N ALA A 71 -2.83 -3.41 16.18
CA ALA A 71 -3.72 -3.06 15.08
C ALA A 71 -4.83 -2.13 15.58
N ASN A 72 -5.04 -1.02 14.89
CA ASN A 72 -6.21 -0.18 15.09
C ASN A 72 -6.79 0.18 13.72
N TYR A 73 -8.00 -0.34 13.46
CA TYR A 73 -8.67 -0.14 12.18
C TYR A 73 -8.67 1.36 11.80
N PRO A 74 -8.20 1.72 10.60
CA PRO A 74 -8.03 0.82 9.46
C PRO A 74 -6.59 0.33 9.20
N TYR A 75 -5.67 0.60 10.11
CA TYR A 75 -4.26 0.24 9.97
C TYR A 75 -3.99 -1.14 10.57
N ALA A 76 -3.17 -1.93 9.86
CA ALA A 76 -2.69 -3.21 10.37
C ALA A 76 -1.76 -3.01 11.56
N HIS A 77 -1.60 -4.06 12.37
CA HIS A 77 -0.48 -4.12 13.30
C HIS A 77 0.82 -4.20 12.50
N HIS A 78 1.91 -3.76 13.11
CA HIS A 78 3.24 -4.04 12.59
C HIS A 78 4.22 -4.16 13.73
N ASP A 79 5.15 -5.09 13.60
CA ASP A 79 6.29 -5.19 14.49
C ASP A 79 7.58 -4.81 13.77
N LEU A 80 8.54 -4.36 14.58
CA LEU A 80 9.92 -4.17 14.15
C LEU A 80 10.75 -5.43 14.41
N ARG A 81 10.12 -6.46 14.97
CA ARG A 81 10.73 -7.77 15.20
C ARG A 81 10.78 -8.52 13.88
N THR A 82 11.96 -8.49 13.27
CA THR A 82 12.32 -9.42 12.18
C THR A 82 11.96 -10.84 12.59
N ALA A 83 11.35 -11.60 11.66
CA ALA A 83 10.84 -12.94 11.87
C ALA A 83 11.78 -13.83 12.72
N ASP A 84 11.16 -14.74 13.47
CA ASP A 84 11.84 -15.66 14.38
C ASP A 84 13.09 -16.26 13.71
N PRO A 85 14.31 -16.10 14.28
CA PRO A 85 15.55 -16.61 13.68
C PRO A 85 15.53 -18.12 13.38
N ASP A 86 14.58 -18.87 13.94
CA ASP A 86 14.38 -20.29 13.69
C ASP A 86 13.91 -20.62 12.25
N GLU A 87 13.44 -19.65 11.45
CA GLU A 87 13.04 -19.88 10.05
C GLU A 87 14.18 -19.74 9.02
N GLY A 88 15.42 -19.44 9.44
CA GLY A 88 16.60 -19.52 8.57
C GLY A 88 16.65 -18.54 7.39
N TYR A 89 15.71 -17.59 7.30
CA TYR A 89 15.75 -16.50 6.33
C TYR A 89 16.61 -15.34 6.85
N GLU A 90 17.46 -14.78 5.98
CA GLU A 90 18.16 -13.53 6.29
C GLU A 90 17.15 -12.46 6.71
N ARG A 91 17.49 -11.68 7.74
CA ARG A 91 16.59 -10.71 8.37
C ARG A 91 16.20 -9.61 7.39
N ASP A 92 15.04 -9.75 6.75
CA ASP A 92 14.44 -8.65 6.01
C ASP A 92 14.18 -7.47 6.96
N PRO A 93 14.53 -6.23 6.58
CA PRO A 93 14.23 -5.07 7.40
C PRO A 93 12.72 -4.98 7.68
N PRO A 94 12.33 -4.56 8.89
CA PRO A 94 10.92 -4.48 9.24
C PRO A 94 10.18 -3.55 8.28
N LEU A 95 8.93 -3.90 7.96
CA LEU A 95 8.08 -3.19 7.00
C LEU A 95 8.61 -3.16 5.56
N LEU A 96 9.58 -4.02 5.22
CA LEU A 96 9.94 -4.31 3.84
C LEU A 96 8.69 -4.69 3.06
N ALA A 97 8.59 -4.18 1.85
CA ALA A 97 7.51 -4.51 0.95
C ALA A 97 8.06 -4.83 -0.44
N GLN A 98 7.57 -5.93 -0.98
CA GLN A 98 7.82 -6.38 -2.35
C GLN A 98 6.67 -5.94 -3.24
N GLU A 99 7.01 -5.47 -4.44
CA GLU A 99 6.03 -5.09 -5.45
C GLU A 99 6.59 -5.43 -6.83
N SER A 100 5.82 -6.20 -7.59
CA SER A 100 6.24 -6.81 -8.87
C SER A 100 5.57 -6.20 -10.10
N THR A 101 4.56 -5.34 -9.93
CA THR A 101 3.75 -4.84 -11.07
C THR A 101 4.08 -3.41 -11.48
N GLY A 102 4.78 -2.65 -10.63
CA GLY A 102 5.00 -1.21 -10.77
C GLY A 102 3.73 -0.38 -10.58
N LYS A 103 2.61 -0.95 -10.15
CA LYS A 103 1.32 -0.24 -10.03
C LYS A 103 1.06 0.31 -8.64
N ILE A 104 1.77 -0.23 -7.65
CA ILE A 104 1.65 0.13 -6.26
C ILE A 104 2.95 0.77 -5.80
N ALA A 105 2.83 1.85 -5.02
CA ALA A 105 3.91 2.39 -4.23
C ALA A 105 3.50 2.35 -2.76
N PHE A 106 4.48 2.24 -1.86
CA PHE A 106 4.25 2.36 -0.43
C PHE A 106 4.71 3.73 0.05
N ALA A 107 4.07 4.25 1.09
CA ALA A 107 4.41 5.55 1.66
C ALA A 107 4.10 5.63 3.16
N GLN A 108 4.61 6.68 3.78
CA GLN A 108 4.17 7.13 5.11
C GLN A 108 3.40 8.44 4.95
N ASP A 109 2.27 8.58 5.65
CA ASP A 109 1.55 9.85 5.73
C ASP A 109 2.21 10.83 6.71
N SER A 110 1.61 12.01 6.89
CA SER A 110 2.11 13.05 7.80
C SER A 110 2.15 12.64 9.28
N LEU A 111 1.40 11.59 9.67
CA LEU A 111 1.42 10.98 10.99
C LEU A 111 2.34 9.76 11.05
N LYS A 112 3.16 9.55 10.01
CA LYS A 112 4.06 8.40 9.82
C LYS A 112 3.36 7.04 9.72
N ARG A 113 2.04 7.02 9.48
CA ARG A 113 1.28 5.78 9.29
C ARG A 113 1.55 5.22 7.91
N HIS A 114 1.62 3.89 7.81
CA HIS A 114 1.98 3.20 6.58
C HIS A 114 0.77 3.07 5.65
N VAL A 115 0.95 3.48 4.40
CA VAL A 115 -0.08 3.43 3.35
C VAL A 115 0.44 2.74 2.09
N ALA A 116 -0.47 2.13 1.35
CA ALA A 116 -0.27 1.67 -0.01
C ALA A 116 -1.01 2.61 -0.96
N ILE A 117 -0.35 2.95 -2.07
CA ILE A 117 -0.84 3.89 -3.07
C ILE A 117 -0.92 3.15 -4.39
N LYS A 118 -2.14 3.01 -4.91
CA LYS A 118 -2.39 2.37 -6.20
C LYS A 118 -2.66 3.43 -7.25
N LEU A 119 -1.93 3.38 -8.36
CA LEU A 119 -2.28 4.16 -9.56
C LEU A 119 -3.45 3.47 -10.27
N VAL A 120 -4.51 4.20 -10.60
CA VAL A 120 -5.74 3.67 -11.21
C VAL A 120 -6.16 4.58 -12.36
N ARG A 121 -6.58 4.00 -13.48
CA ARG A 121 -7.03 4.77 -14.64
C ARG A 121 -8.44 5.33 -14.41
N ASP A 122 -8.66 6.56 -14.84
CA ASP A 122 -9.98 7.19 -14.79
C ASP A 122 -11.00 6.43 -15.66
N ASP A 123 -12.28 6.60 -15.37
CA ASP A 123 -13.40 5.98 -16.08
C ASP A 123 -13.40 4.43 -16.14
N THR A 124 -12.66 3.76 -15.25
CA THR A 124 -12.69 2.29 -15.11
C THR A 124 -13.65 1.83 -14.02
N GLU A 125 -14.10 0.57 -14.10
CA GLU A 125 -14.90 -0.04 -13.02
C GLU A 125 -14.16 -0.05 -11.68
N GLU A 126 -12.84 -0.32 -11.72
CA GLU A 126 -12.00 -0.27 -10.53
C GLU A 126 -12.03 1.11 -9.87
N TYR A 127 -11.88 2.18 -10.64
CA TYR A 127 -12.01 3.55 -10.13
C TYR A 127 -13.41 3.82 -9.55
N ARG A 128 -14.47 3.37 -10.22
CA ARG A 128 -15.85 3.54 -9.73
C ARG A 128 -16.06 2.86 -8.38
N VAL A 129 -15.54 1.66 -8.19
CA VAL A 129 -15.59 0.94 -6.91
C VAL A 129 -14.80 1.68 -5.84
N LEU A 130 -13.55 2.08 -6.12
CA LEU A 130 -12.73 2.81 -5.14
C LEU A 130 -13.35 4.15 -4.73
N ARG A 131 -13.94 4.87 -5.68
CA ARG A 131 -14.69 6.11 -5.42
C ARG A 131 -15.95 5.85 -4.61
N PHE A 132 -16.68 4.78 -4.88
CA PHE A 132 -17.83 4.40 -4.06
C PHE A 132 -17.40 4.10 -2.61
N LEU A 133 -16.31 3.34 -2.44
CA LEU A 133 -15.76 3.00 -1.12
C LEU A 133 -15.26 4.23 -0.36
N SER A 134 -14.60 5.19 -1.04
CA SER A 134 -14.14 6.43 -0.40
C SER A 134 -15.26 7.34 0.09
N GLN A 135 -16.50 7.10 -0.35
CA GLN A 135 -17.69 7.85 0.07
C GLN A 135 -18.45 7.18 1.22
N GLN A 136 -18.09 5.95 1.59
CA GLN A 136 -18.71 5.24 2.71
C GLN A 136 -18.16 5.74 4.05
N SER A 137 -18.98 5.64 5.10
CA SER A 137 -18.51 5.96 6.45
C SER A 137 -17.53 4.91 6.96
N MET A 138 -16.61 5.33 7.83
CA MET A 138 -15.63 4.44 8.44
C MET A 138 -16.29 3.29 9.21
N ASP A 139 -17.45 3.54 9.83
CA ASP A 139 -18.23 2.53 10.54
C ASP A 139 -18.82 1.48 9.61
N VAL A 140 -19.35 1.87 8.45
CA VAL A 140 -19.86 0.93 7.44
C VAL A 140 -18.72 0.07 6.89
N LEU A 141 -17.58 0.67 6.57
CA LEU A 141 -16.43 -0.06 6.06
C LEU A 141 -15.88 -1.05 7.11
N LYS A 142 -15.75 -0.61 8.37
CA LYS A 142 -15.33 -1.46 9.49
C LYS A 142 -16.31 -2.61 9.73
N ALA A 143 -17.61 -2.31 9.72
CA ALA A 143 -18.65 -3.30 9.91
C ALA A 143 -18.63 -4.37 8.82
N ASN A 144 -18.15 -4.05 7.62
CA ASN A 144 -18.06 -4.99 6.49
C ASN A 144 -16.64 -5.54 6.25
N CYS A 145 -15.69 -5.32 7.18
CA CYS A 145 -14.31 -5.78 7.05
C CYS A 145 -13.59 -5.27 5.78
N ILE A 146 -13.97 -4.08 5.30
CA ILE A 146 -13.42 -3.48 4.08
C ILE A 146 -12.24 -2.56 4.43
N ILE A 147 -11.14 -2.67 3.70
CA ILE A 147 -10.02 -1.72 3.80
C ILE A 147 -10.46 -0.40 3.15
N PRO A 148 -10.45 0.74 3.87
CA PRO A 148 -10.94 2.00 3.33
C PRO A 148 -9.97 2.62 2.33
N VAL A 149 -10.54 3.39 1.41
CA VAL A 149 -9.80 4.37 0.61
C VAL A 149 -9.68 5.66 1.43
N LEU A 150 -8.48 6.00 1.85
CA LEU A 150 -8.19 7.15 2.71
C LEU A 150 -8.24 8.45 1.92
N ASP A 151 -7.64 8.44 0.72
CA ASP A 151 -7.60 9.59 -0.20
C ASP A 151 -7.70 9.12 -1.66
N LEU A 152 -8.32 9.96 -2.49
CA LEU A 152 -8.31 9.84 -3.95
C LEU A 152 -7.70 11.11 -4.54
N LEU A 153 -6.49 10.99 -5.09
CA LEU A 153 -5.74 12.13 -5.58
C LEU A 153 -5.73 12.14 -7.13
N PRO A 154 -6.33 13.15 -7.78
CA PRO A 154 -6.42 13.20 -9.23
C PRO A 154 -5.11 13.62 -9.88
N ILE A 155 -4.79 12.99 -11.01
CA ILE A 155 -3.76 13.43 -11.96
C ILE A 155 -4.33 13.34 -13.40
N GLU A 156 -3.54 13.66 -14.42
CA GLU A 156 -4.03 13.66 -15.80
C GLU A 156 -4.43 12.24 -16.26
N GLY A 157 -5.74 11.96 -16.35
CA GLY A 157 -6.30 10.69 -16.84
C GLY A 157 -6.22 9.51 -15.86
N PHE A 158 -5.73 9.76 -14.63
CA PHE A 158 -5.54 8.74 -13.61
C PHE A 158 -5.83 9.31 -12.21
N TRP A 159 -5.93 8.40 -11.25
CA TRP A 159 -6.11 8.68 -9.83
C TRP A 159 -5.13 7.85 -9.02
N PHE A 160 -4.64 8.41 -7.93
CA PHE A 160 -3.99 7.64 -6.88
C PHE A 160 -5.00 7.31 -5.79
N ALA A 161 -5.24 6.02 -5.56
CA ALA A 161 -6.00 5.54 -4.42
C ALA A 161 -5.06 5.22 -3.27
N VAL A 162 -5.17 5.99 -2.19
CA VAL A 162 -4.39 5.78 -0.98
C VAL A 162 -5.19 4.92 -0.01
N MET A 163 -4.59 3.85 0.47
CA MET A 163 -5.20 2.88 1.39
C MET A 163 -4.23 2.58 2.53
N PRO A 164 -4.68 2.16 3.72
CA PRO A 164 -3.78 1.65 4.75
C PRO A 164 -2.94 0.50 4.19
N ARG A 165 -1.65 0.46 4.54
CA ARG A 165 -0.79 -0.67 4.14
C ARG A 165 -1.11 -1.87 5.02
N TRP A 166 -1.48 -2.98 4.38
CA TRP A 166 -1.65 -4.27 5.02
C TRP A 166 -0.56 -5.24 4.53
N GLY A 167 -0.44 -6.41 5.16
CA GLY A 167 0.50 -7.44 4.77
C GLY A 167 0.22 -8.04 3.38
N THR A 168 1.13 -8.88 2.90
CA THR A 168 1.04 -9.50 1.57
C THR A 168 -0.08 -10.53 1.46
N ALA A 169 -0.47 -11.14 2.58
CA ALA A 169 -1.52 -12.14 2.63
C ALA A 169 -2.23 -12.11 3.99
N ILE A 170 -3.55 -12.29 3.97
CA ILE A 170 -4.40 -12.37 5.16
C ILE A 170 -4.04 -13.54 6.10
N TYR A 171 -3.49 -14.63 5.55
CA TYR A 171 -3.04 -15.78 6.33
C TYR A 171 -1.58 -15.64 6.81
N ARG A 172 -0.97 -14.45 6.69
CA ARG A 172 0.38 -14.19 7.18
C ARG A 172 0.37 -13.12 8.30
N PRO A 173 1.01 -13.39 9.45
CA PRO A 173 1.62 -14.67 9.85
C PRO A 173 0.56 -15.78 9.93
N ALA A 174 1.01 -17.05 9.83
CA ALA A 174 0.09 -18.19 9.88
C ALA A 174 -0.73 -18.15 11.18
N PRO A 175 -2.05 -18.37 11.12
CA PRO A 175 -2.88 -18.37 12.32
C PRO A 175 -2.38 -19.44 13.28
N LYS A 176 -2.15 -19.05 14.54
CA LYS A 176 -1.66 -19.93 15.60
C LYS A 176 -2.79 -20.69 16.29
N ASN A 177 -4.03 -20.22 16.16
CA ASN A 177 -5.20 -20.84 16.76
C ASN A 177 -6.41 -20.85 15.82
N LEU A 178 -7.40 -21.69 16.17
CA LEU A 178 -8.63 -21.85 15.39
C LEU A 178 -9.47 -20.57 15.33
N PHE A 179 -9.46 -19.76 16.40
CA PHE A 179 -10.24 -18.52 16.45
C PHE A 179 -9.75 -17.51 15.41
N GLU A 180 -8.44 -17.36 15.24
CA GLU A 180 -7.84 -16.53 14.17
C GLU A 180 -8.27 -17.02 12.77
N THR A 181 -8.37 -18.33 12.57
CA THR A 181 -8.86 -18.89 11.29
C THR A 181 -10.35 -18.58 11.08
N ILE A 182 -11.17 -18.67 12.12
CA ILE A 182 -12.59 -18.32 12.07
C ILE A 182 -12.77 -16.83 11.78
N ASP A 183 -11.95 -15.95 12.35
CA ASP A 183 -11.97 -14.51 12.08
C ASP A 183 -11.67 -14.19 10.61
N ILE A 184 -10.69 -14.89 10.02
CA ILE A 184 -10.37 -14.82 8.58
C ILE A 184 -11.57 -15.25 7.72
N ILE A 185 -12.18 -16.40 8.05
CA ILE A 185 -13.35 -16.92 7.32
C ILE A 185 -14.52 -15.94 7.42
N HIS A 186 -14.78 -15.41 8.61
CA HIS A 186 -15.83 -14.43 8.84
C HIS A 186 -15.61 -13.14 8.03
N ALA A 187 -14.36 -12.65 7.96
CA ALA A 187 -14.03 -11.48 7.14
C ALA A 187 -14.26 -11.73 5.64
N TRP A 188 -14.04 -12.96 5.14
CA TRP A 188 -14.24 -13.32 3.74
C TRP A 188 -15.70 -13.56 3.35
N LEU A 189 -16.47 -14.16 4.26
CA LEU A 189 -17.83 -14.61 3.98
C LEU A 189 -18.89 -13.63 4.49
N LYS A 190 -18.50 -12.41 4.87
CA LYS A 190 -19.45 -11.41 5.35
C LYS A 190 -20.34 -10.96 4.20
N VAL A 191 -21.64 -11.23 4.32
CA VAL A 191 -22.70 -10.89 3.36
C VAL A 191 -23.63 -9.85 3.96
#